data_AF-A0A7S6N076-F1
#
_entry.id   AF-A0A7S6N076-F1
#
_cell.length_a   1.000
_cell.length_b   1.000
_cell.length_c   1.000
_cell.angle_alpha   90.00
_cell.angle_beta   90.00
_cell.angle_gamma   90.00
#
_symmetry.space_group_name_H-M   'P 1'
#
loop_
_entity.id
_entity.type
_entity.pdbx_description
1 polymer ?
#
loop_
_entity_poly.entity_id
_entity_poly.type
_entity_poly.pdbx_seq_one_letter_code
_entity_poly.pdbx_strand_id
1 'polypeptide(L)'
;MNTKKPVLAIETSAKLCGVSVYFDSQRYFTMHRLEERSHARKLAGMIQYALESQLITSSDLAFVAVSGGPGSFTGLRIGFSVAKGLCLGAGIPLKRVNTIEAIAFESLDFIENEETFTVALKVNRNEVFFRRFQKKGDFYKFAGDLLTIENSRVTDLTQKGELIICNFELEERRFLRREYPSPQKIAELALLSDVEAEEEIDFLEPEYVKDFQIVRKDK
;
A
#
# COMPACT_ATOMS: atom_id res chain seq x y z
N MET A 1 19.45 3.02 2.85
CA MET A 1 20.39 2.41 1.88
C MET A 1 20.13 3.04 0.51
N ASN A 2 21.18 3.42 -0.22
CA ASN A 2 21.03 4.05 -1.54
C ASN A 2 21.18 2.95 -2.59
N THR A 3 20.09 2.52 -3.23
CA THR A 3 20.21 1.61 -4.37
C THR A 3 20.81 2.39 -5.53
N LYS A 4 21.88 1.87 -6.16
CA LYS A 4 22.45 2.52 -7.37
C LYS A 4 21.45 2.63 -8.52
N LYS A 5 20.37 1.84 -8.49
CA LYS A 5 19.28 1.77 -9.46
C LYS A 5 17.95 2.21 -8.83
N PRO A 6 17.06 2.87 -9.57
CA PRO A 6 15.74 3.29 -9.07
C PRO A 6 14.78 2.12 -8.83
N VAL A 7 13.76 2.36 -8.03
CA VAL A 7 12.64 1.45 -7.76
C VAL A 7 11.40 1.94 -8.50
N LEU A 8 10.67 1.05 -9.15
CA LEU A 8 9.32 1.35 -9.64
C LEU A 8 8.32 0.90 -8.58
N ALA A 9 7.50 1.81 -8.05
CA ALA A 9 6.40 1.47 -7.15
C ALA A 9 5.04 1.56 -7.84
N ILE A 10 4.15 0.62 -7.53
CA ILE A 10 2.79 0.49 -8.08
C ILE A 10 1.77 0.46 -6.95
N GLU A 11 0.82 1.39 -6.98
CA GLU A 11 -0.29 1.49 -6.04
C GLU A 11 -1.63 1.29 -6.76
N THR A 12 -2.36 0.24 -6.36
CA THR A 12 -3.66 -0.12 -6.94
C THR A 12 -4.62 -0.71 -5.90
N SER A 13 -4.31 -0.60 -4.61
CA SER A 13 -5.07 -1.17 -3.50
C SER A 13 -6.42 -0.48 -3.26
N ALA A 14 -6.68 0.68 -3.86
CA ALA A 14 -7.94 1.42 -3.73
C ALA A 14 -8.32 2.13 -5.04
N LYS A 15 -9.04 3.26 -4.96
CA LYS A 15 -9.42 4.06 -6.13
C LYS A 15 -8.24 4.74 -6.84
N LEU A 16 -7.09 4.86 -6.16
CA LEU A 16 -5.86 5.35 -6.77
C LEU A 16 -5.30 4.29 -7.72
N CYS A 17 -4.97 4.72 -8.94
CA CYS A 17 -4.03 4.03 -9.81
C CYS A 17 -2.77 4.91 -9.87
N GLY A 18 -1.69 4.48 -9.22
CA GLY A 18 -0.50 5.30 -9.04
C GLY A 18 0.79 4.55 -9.35
N VAL A 19 1.77 5.28 -9.87
CA VAL A 19 3.13 4.80 -10.14
C VAL A 19 4.15 5.82 -9.63
N SER A 20 5.30 5.33 -9.15
CA SER A 20 6.45 6.18 -8.85
C SER A 20 7.74 5.52 -9.34
N VAL A 21 8.60 6.29 -10.00
CA VAL A 21 10.00 5.94 -10.22
C VAL A 21 10.81 6.67 -9.16
N TYR A 22 11.32 5.92 -8.20
CA TYR A 22 11.95 6.42 -6.99
C TYR A 22 13.45 6.16 -7.00
N PHE A 23 14.27 7.19 -6.88
CA PHE A 23 15.72 7.05 -6.69
C PHE A 23 16.06 7.22 -5.22
N ASP A 24 15.59 8.30 -4.61
CA ASP A 24 15.76 8.65 -3.21
C ASP A 24 14.72 9.71 -2.79
N SER A 25 14.79 10.17 -1.54
CA SER A 25 13.80 11.10 -0.96
C SER A 25 13.79 12.49 -1.62
N GLN A 26 14.82 12.83 -2.38
CA GLN A 26 14.95 14.10 -3.10
C GLN A 26 14.73 13.95 -4.60
N ARG A 27 14.85 12.74 -5.14
CA ARG A 27 14.72 12.45 -6.58
C ARG A 27 13.74 11.30 -6.83
N TYR A 28 12.53 11.66 -7.26
CA TYR A 28 11.53 10.71 -7.73
C TYR A 28 10.55 11.37 -8.71
N PHE A 29 9.90 10.56 -9.53
CA PHE A 29 8.77 10.97 -10.36
C PHE A 29 7.55 10.17 -9.96
N THR A 30 6.42 10.84 -9.67
CA THR A 30 5.17 10.19 -9.27
C THR A 30 4.02 10.68 -10.14
N MET A 31 3.20 9.74 -10.61
CA MET A 31 1.97 10.04 -11.32
C MET A 31 0.84 9.15 -10.80
N HIS A 32 -0.34 9.74 -10.61
CA HIS A 32 -1.53 8.99 -10.20
C HIS A 32 -2.80 9.49 -10.89
N ARG A 33 -3.83 8.64 -10.87
CA ARG A 33 -5.19 8.96 -11.29
C ARG A 33 -6.17 8.43 -10.24
N LEU A 34 -7.17 9.25 -9.91
CA LEU A 34 -8.27 8.90 -9.02
C LEU A 34 -9.50 8.60 -9.86
N GLU A 35 -9.58 7.37 -10.35
CA GLU A 35 -10.68 6.96 -11.22
C GLU A 35 -10.96 5.48 -11.02
N GLU A 36 -12.16 5.18 -10.53
CA GLU A 36 -12.60 3.81 -10.31
C GLU A 36 -12.58 3.00 -11.61
N ARG A 37 -12.19 1.73 -11.51
CA ARG A 37 -12.21 0.75 -12.62
C ARG A 37 -11.33 1.12 -13.82
N SER A 38 -10.39 2.07 -13.66
CA SER A 38 -9.48 2.49 -14.72
C SER A 38 -8.13 1.76 -14.72
N HIS A 39 -7.80 1.06 -13.63
CA HIS A 39 -6.49 0.44 -13.39
C HIS A 39 -5.98 -0.40 -14.56
N ALA A 40 -6.78 -1.35 -15.06
CA ALA A 40 -6.38 -2.26 -16.14
C ALA A 40 -6.09 -1.54 -17.47
N ARG A 41 -6.77 -0.41 -17.71
CA ARG A 41 -6.61 0.37 -18.96
C ARG A 41 -5.41 1.31 -18.90
N LYS A 42 -5.09 1.84 -17.72
CA LYS A 42 -4.15 2.95 -17.57
C LYS A 42 -2.78 2.53 -17.04
N LEU A 43 -2.71 1.52 -16.17
CA LEU A 43 -1.50 1.23 -15.40
C LEU A 43 -0.27 1.00 -16.28
N ALA A 44 -0.37 0.15 -17.32
CA ALA A 44 0.77 -0.13 -18.19
C ALA A 44 1.30 1.13 -18.91
N GLY A 45 0.39 1.96 -19.46
CA GLY A 45 0.77 3.22 -20.10
C GLY A 45 1.33 4.25 -19.11
N MET A 46 0.84 4.25 -17.86
CA MET A 46 1.39 5.10 -16.80
C MET A 46 2.81 4.69 -16.41
N ILE A 47 3.09 3.38 -16.31
CA ILE A 47 4.43 2.86 -16.07
C ILE A 47 5.36 3.27 -17.21
N GLN A 48 4.96 3.03 -18.46
CA GLN A 48 5.73 3.40 -19.63
C GLN A 48 6.09 4.89 -19.61
N TYR A 49 5.09 5.76 -19.44
CA TYR A 49 5.30 7.20 -19.38
C TYR A 49 6.25 7.62 -18.24
N ALA A 50 6.14 6.97 -17.07
CA ALA A 50 6.99 7.28 -15.92
C ALA A 50 8.46 6.90 -16.17
N LEU A 51 8.72 5.75 -16.79
CA LEU A 51 10.06 5.32 -17.18
C LEU A 51 10.66 6.24 -18.26
N GLU A 52 9.89 6.54 -19.31
CA GLU A 52 10.30 7.45 -20.39
C GLU A 52 10.58 8.87 -19.88
N SER A 53 9.76 9.39 -18.96
CA SER A 53 9.95 10.70 -18.33
C SER A 53 11.22 10.78 -17.50
N GLN A 54 11.80 9.64 -17.10
CA GLN A 54 13.06 9.55 -16.37
C GLN A 54 14.21 9.07 -17.26
N LEU A 55 13.97 8.88 -18.56
CA LEU A 55 14.94 8.40 -19.55
C LEU A 55 15.58 7.05 -19.16
N ILE A 56 14.78 6.16 -18.57
CA ILE A 56 15.20 4.82 -18.18
C ILE A 56 14.29 3.75 -18.78
N THR A 57 14.77 2.52 -18.79
CA THR A 57 14.03 1.32 -19.16
C THR A 57 13.74 0.45 -17.93
N SER A 58 12.93 -0.60 -18.09
CA SER A 58 12.66 -1.56 -17.01
C SER A 58 13.93 -2.27 -16.52
N SER A 59 14.91 -2.52 -17.39
CA SER A 59 16.19 -3.16 -17.04
C SER A 59 17.10 -2.29 -16.14
N ASP A 60 16.85 -0.99 -16.11
CA ASP A 60 17.56 -0.04 -15.25
C ASP A 60 17.02 -0.04 -13.81
N LEU A 61 15.86 -0.65 -13.56
CA LEU A 61 15.27 -0.75 -12.23
C LEU A 61 16.06 -1.72 -11.34
N ALA A 62 16.09 -1.41 -10.04
CA ALA A 62 16.58 -2.31 -9.01
C ALA A 62 15.59 -3.46 -8.77
N PHE A 63 14.31 -3.11 -8.65
CA PHE A 63 13.16 -3.99 -8.45
C PHE A 63 11.86 -3.19 -8.65
N VAL A 64 10.74 -3.90 -8.68
CA VAL A 64 9.39 -3.31 -8.61
C VAL A 64 8.83 -3.52 -7.22
N ALA A 65 8.25 -2.50 -6.60
CA ALA A 65 7.47 -2.60 -5.39
C ALA A 65 5.98 -2.48 -5.72
N VAL A 66 5.15 -3.39 -5.23
CA VAL A 66 3.70 -3.36 -5.46
C VAL A 66 2.96 -3.39 -4.14
N SER A 67 1.92 -2.57 -4.02
CA SER A 67 0.99 -2.64 -2.89
C SER A 67 0.37 -4.03 -2.81
N GLY A 68 0.62 -4.71 -1.70
CA GLY A 68 0.31 -6.11 -1.45
C GLY A 68 -1.10 -6.36 -0.95
N GLY A 69 -1.75 -5.32 -0.42
CA GLY A 69 -2.98 -5.46 0.35
C GLY A 69 -2.73 -5.36 1.86
N PRO A 70 -3.80 -5.39 2.67
CA PRO A 70 -5.18 -5.54 2.23
C PRO A 70 -5.73 -4.35 1.42
N GLY A 71 -6.69 -4.62 0.53
CA GLY A 71 -7.28 -3.61 -0.37
C GLY A 71 -8.26 -4.18 -1.39
N SER A 72 -8.52 -3.42 -2.46
CA SER A 72 -9.37 -3.77 -3.59
C SER A 72 -8.91 -5.06 -4.26
N PHE A 73 -9.73 -6.11 -4.18
CA PHE A 73 -9.44 -7.42 -4.77
C PHE A 73 -9.06 -7.32 -6.26
N THR A 74 -9.85 -6.57 -7.03
CA THR A 74 -9.60 -6.37 -8.46
C THR A 74 -8.36 -5.51 -8.70
N GLY A 75 -8.20 -4.43 -7.94
CA GLY A 75 -7.08 -3.50 -8.09
C GLY A 75 -5.74 -4.17 -7.82
N LEU A 76 -5.61 -4.85 -6.68
CA LEU A 76 -4.40 -5.59 -6.29
C LEU A 76 -4.00 -6.62 -7.35
N ARG A 77 -4.96 -7.42 -7.87
CA ARG A 77 -4.67 -8.41 -8.91
C ARG A 77 -4.18 -7.78 -10.22
N ILE A 78 -4.75 -6.63 -10.61
CA ILE A 78 -4.27 -5.88 -11.78
C ILE A 78 -2.84 -5.39 -11.53
N GLY A 79 -2.57 -4.79 -10.37
CA GLY A 79 -1.25 -4.31 -9.99
C GLY A 79 -0.20 -5.42 -10.02
N PHE A 80 -0.48 -6.57 -9.39
CA PHE A 80 0.40 -7.73 -9.41
C PHE A 80 0.60 -8.28 -10.82
N SER A 81 -0.46 -8.42 -11.62
CA SER A 81 -0.34 -8.98 -12.97
C SER A 81 0.60 -8.16 -13.85
N VAL A 82 0.47 -6.82 -13.78
CA VAL A 82 1.36 -5.91 -14.52
C VAL A 82 2.78 -5.94 -13.95
N ALA A 83 2.93 -5.91 -12.63
CA ALA A 83 4.24 -5.95 -11.97
C ALA A 83 5.00 -7.24 -12.28
N LYS A 84 4.34 -8.40 -12.21
CA LYS A 84 4.92 -9.71 -12.57
C LYS A 84 5.38 -9.72 -14.03
N GLY A 85 4.50 -9.32 -14.96
CA GLY A 85 4.86 -9.26 -16.39
C GLY A 85 6.09 -8.39 -16.65
N LEU A 86 6.19 -7.25 -15.97
CA LEU A 86 7.36 -6.37 -16.06
C LEU A 86 8.61 -7.00 -15.47
N CYS A 87 8.51 -7.60 -14.28
CA CYS A 87 9.64 -8.20 -13.57
C CYS A 87 10.20 -9.41 -14.31
N LEU A 88 9.33 -10.31 -14.77
CA LEU A 88 9.70 -11.48 -15.57
C LEU A 88 10.34 -11.06 -16.90
N GLY A 89 9.78 -10.04 -17.57
CA GLY A 89 10.31 -9.54 -18.83
C GLY A 89 11.66 -8.83 -18.70
N ALA A 90 11.93 -8.17 -17.57
CA ALA A 90 13.17 -7.44 -17.32
C ALA A 90 14.20 -8.24 -16.50
N GLY A 91 13.84 -9.41 -15.96
CA GLY A 91 14.70 -10.20 -15.08
C GLY A 91 15.04 -9.48 -13.76
N ILE A 92 14.08 -8.73 -13.20
CA ILE A 92 14.27 -7.96 -11.97
C ILE A 92 13.33 -8.46 -10.86
N PRO A 93 13.67 -8.24 -9.58
CA PRO A 93 12.84 -8.68 -8.47
C PRO A 93 11.51 -7.93 -8.33
N LEU A 94 10.54 -8.60 -7.70
CA LEU A 94 9.28 -8.02 -7.27
C LEU A 94 9.20 -8.06 -5.73
N LYS A 95 8.86 -6.93 -5.12
CA LYS A 95 8.64 -6.79 -3.68
C LYS A 95 7.17 -6.46 -3.40
N ARG A 96 6.56 -7.19 -2.49
CA ARG A 96 5.21 -6.93 -2.00
C ARG A 96 5.26 -6.06 -0.75
N VAL A 97 4.53 -4.95 -0.74
CA VAL A 97 4.48 -4.01 0.39
C VAL A 97 3.08 -4.01 1.00
N ASN A 98 2.94 -4.34 2.29
CA ASN A 98 1.63 -4.31 2.94
C ASN A 98 1.05 -2.88 2.92
N THR A 99 -0.21 -2.77 2.48
CA THR A 99 -0.87 -1.47 2.22
C THR A 99 -1.13 -0.71 3.52
N ILE A 100 -1.52 -1.39 4.59
CA ILE A 100 -1.76 -0.77 5.90
C ILE A 100 -0.46 -0.27 6.51
N GLU A 101 0.62 -1.04 6.36
CA GLU A 101 1.97 -0.67 6.77
C GLU A 101 2.49 0.55 6.01
N ALA A 102 2.29 0.62 4.70
CA ALA A 102 2.65 1.80 3.90
C ALA A 102 1.85 3.05 4.33
N ILE A 103 0.55 2.89 4.66
CA ILE A 103 -0.29 3.98 5.19
C ILE A 103 0.20 4.43 6.56
N ALA A 104 0.58 3.49 7.43
CA ALA A 104 1.14 3.79 8.74
C ALA A 104 2.45 4.57 8.60
N PHE A 105 3.36 4.08 7.76
CA PHE A 105 4.65 4.72 7.45
C PHE A 105 4.48 6.15 6.92
N GLU A 106 3.57 6.35 5.97
CA GLU A 106 3.30 7.69 5.41
C GLU A 106 2.66 8.65 6.41
N SER A 107 2.06 8.15 7.48
CA SER A 107 1.38 8.98 8.48
C SER A 107 2.27 9.36 9.66
N LEU A 108 3.52 8.86 9.73
CA LEU A 108 4.41 9.08 10.87
C LEU A 108 4.75 10.54 11.15
N ASP A 109 4.70 11.41 10.15
CA ASP A 109 4.93 12.86 10.31
C ASP A 109 3.88 13.55 11.19
N PHE A 110 2.73 12.93 11.41
CA PHE A 110 1.62 13.46 12.21
C PHE A 110 1.52 12.87 13.63
N ILE A 111 2.50 12.03 14.01
CA ILE A 111 2.48 11.20 15.21
C ILE A 111 3.73 11.53 16.03
N GLU A 112 3.58 11.71 17.33
CA GLU A 112 4.71 11.95 18.23
C GLU A 112 5.53 10.66 18.44
N ASN A 113 6.82 10.79 18.70
CA ASN A 113 7.64 9.61 18.98
C ASN A 113 7.08 8.87 20.21
N GLU A 114 7.11 7.53 20.19
CA GLU A 114 6.53 6.65 21.22
C GLU A 114 4.98 6.65 21.30
N GLU A 115 4.28 7.50 20.55
CA GLU A 115 2.81 7.53 20.51
C GLU A 115 2.25 6.28 19.80
N THR A 116 1.16 5.74 20.34
CA THR A 116 0.38 4.67 19.71
C THR A 116 -0.69 5.28 18.81
N PHE A 117 -0.88 4.67 17.64
CA PHE A 117 -1.89 5.09 16.66
C PHE A 117 -2.49 3.86 15.97
N THR A 118 -3.62 4.07 15.30
CA THR A 118 -4.36 3.01 14.62
C THR A 118 -4.51 3.32 13.14
N VAL A 119 -4.38 2.30 12.29
CA VAL A 119 -4.88 2.35 10.91
C VAL A 119 -6.14 1.50 10.82
N ALA A 120 -7.24 2.11 10.36
CA ALA A 120 -8.55 1.48 10.21
C ALA A 120 -9.11 1.73 8.81
N LEU A 121 -9.14 0.72 7.94
CA LEU A 121 -9.59 0.84 6.55
C LEU A 121 -10.88 0.06 6.34
N LYS A 122 -11.94 0.77 5.97
CA LYS A 122 -13.24 0.17 5.65
C LYS A 122 -13.14 -0.78 4.47
N VAL A 123 -13.56 -2.03 4.69
CA VAL A 123 -13.59 -3.12 3.70
C VAL A 123 -14.92 -3.14 2.97
N ASN A 124 -16.01 -3.01 3.72
CA ASN A 124 -17.37 -2.99 3.23
C ASN A 124 -18.25 -2.16 4.20
N ARG A 125 -19.59 -2.27 4.08
CA ARG A 125 -20.50 -1.48 4.91
C ARG A 125 -20.39 -1.76 6.42
N ASN A 126 -19.89 -2.92 6.82
CA ASN A 126 -19.94 -3.41 8.19
C ASN A 126 -18.55 -3.65 8.80
N GLU A 127 -17.50 -3.83 7.99
CA GLU A 127 -16.18 -4.23 8.49
C GLU A 127 -15.06 -3.25 8.11
N VAL A 128 -14.06 -3.15 9.00
CA VAL A 128 -12.76 -2.53 8.76
C VAL A 128 -11.63 -3.53 8.94
N PHE A 129 -10.55 -3.34 8.17
CA PHE A 129 -9.24 -3.80 8.58
C PHE A 129 -8.70 -2.86 9.65
N PHE A 130 -8.16 -3.41 10.73
CA PHE A 130 -7.74 -2.67 11.92
C PHE A 130 -6.37 -3.16 12.37
N ARG A 131 -5.42 -2.24 12.56
CA ARG A 131 -4.13 -2.56 13.18
C ARG A 131 -3.61 -1.39 13.99
N ARG A 132 -3.01 -1.69 15.14
CA ARG A 132 -2.33 -0.71 15.99
C ARG A 132 -0.83 -0.70 15.76
N PHE A 133 -0.27 0.50 15.84
CA PHE A 133 1.13 0.79 15.64
C PHE A 133 1.63 1.69 16.77
N GLN A 134 2.92 1.65 17.03
CA GLN A 134 3.61 2.64 17.87
C GLN A 134 4.73 3.28 17.05
N LYS A 135 4.81 4.61 17.02
CA LYS A 135 5.93 5.30 16.37
C LYS A 135 7.22 5.09 17.15
N LYS A 136 8.32 4.81 16.43
CA LYS A 136 9.67 4.60 16.94
C LYS A 136 10.68 5.28 16.01
N GLY A 137 11.08 6.50 16.36
CA GLY A 137 11.89 7.35 15.50
C GLY A 137 11.16 7.61 14.18
N ASP A 138 11.84 7.32 13.07
CA ASP A 138 11.31 7.47 11.70
C ASP A 138 10.58 6.21 11.20
N PHE A 139 10.27 5.27 12.09
CA PHE A 139 9.59 4.02 11.75
C PHE A 139 8.47 3.69 12.75
N TYR A 140 7.83 2.53 12.56
CA TYR A 140 6.81 2.02 13.49
C TYR A 140 7.20 0.64 14.03
N LYS A 141 6.57 0.27 15.15
CA LYS A 141 6.46 -1.11 15.62
C LYS A 141 5.00 -1.53 15.63
N PHE A 142 4.74 -2.81 15.41
CA PHE A 142 3.40 -3.37 15.60
C PHE A 142 3.05 -3.34 17.09
N ALA A 143 1.88 -2.78 17.40
CA ALA A 143 1.28 -2.78 18.74
C ALA A 143 0.05 -3.70 18.81
N GLY A 144 -0.13 -4.54 17.78
CA GLY A 144 -1.19 -5.54 17.67
C GLY A 144 -1.22 -6.20 16.29
N ASP A 145 -1.98 -7.29 16.21
CA ASP A 145 -2.21 -8.01 14.97
C ASP A 145 -3.11 -7.23 14.01
N LEU A 146 -3.04 -7.60 12.73
CA LEU A 146 -4.00 -7.14 11.73
C LEU A 146 -5.31 -7.91 11.90
N LEU A 147 -6.40 -7.19 12.15
CA LEU A 147 -7.72 -7.76 12.42
C LEU A 147 -8.74 -7.29 11.39
N THR A 148 -9.76 -8.11 11.14
CA THR A 148 -11.03 -7.66 10.54
C THR A 148 -12.06 -7.52 11.66
N ILE A 149 -12.55 -6.30 11.89
CA ILE A 149 -13.52 -6.02 12.95
C ILE A 149 -14.74 -5.30 12.39
N GLU A 150 -15.84 -5.28 13.15
CA GLU A 150 -17.00 -4.45 12.83
C GLU A 150 -16.68 -2.96 12.94
N ASN A 151 -17.28 -2.14 12.06
CA ASN A 151 -17.07 -0.70 11.99
C ASN A 151 -17.38 0.01 13.32
N SER A 152 -18.42 -0.44 14.02
CA SER A 152 -18.83 0.07 15.34
C SER A 152 -17.76 -0.10 16.41
N ARG A 153 -16.90 -1.12 16.28
CA ARG A 153 -15.90 -1.46 17.31
C ARG A 153 -14.63 -0.60 17.23
N VAL A 154 -14.45 0.20 16.17
CA VAL A 154 -13.25 1.04 16.01
C VAL A 154 -13.11 2.00 17.19
N THR A 155 -14.20 2.66 17.58
CA THR A 155 -14.20 3.60 18.71
C THR A 155 -14.03 2.91 20.06
N ASP A 156 -14.53 1.69 20.21
CA ASP A 156 -14.44 0.91 21.46
C ASP A 156 -13.04 0.37 21.69
N LEU A 157 -12.32 0.11 20.60
CA LEU A 157 -10.96 -0.47 20.62
C LEU A 157 -9.85 0.59 20.54
N THR A 158 -10.19 1.88 20.54
CA THR A 158 -9.24 3.00 20.47
C THR A 158 -9.43 3.99 21.62
N GLN A 159 -8.34 4.59 22.08
CA GLN A 159 -8.38 5.53 23.20
C GLN A 159 -8.87 6.92 22.77
N LYS A 160 -9.42 7.69 23.71
CA LYS A 160 -9.81 9.08 23.46
C LYS A 160 -8.55 9.93 23.31
N GLY A 161 -8.29 10.42 22.09
CA GLY A 161 -7.10 11.21 21.75
C GLY A 161 -6.06 10.48 20.89
N GLU A 162 -6.17 9.15 20.78
CA GLU A 162 -5.39 8.34 19.84
C GLU A 162 -5.68 8.79 18.40
N LEU A 163 -4.62 8.96 17.60
CA LEU A 163 -4.79 9.26 16.17
C LEU A 163 -5.23 8.00 15.42
N ILE A 164 -6.32 8.12 14.68
CA ILE A 164 -6.84 7.05 13.82
C ILE A 164 -6.67 7.45 12.35
N ILE A 165 -5.92 6.67 11.59
CA ILE A 165 -5.76 6.84 10.14
C ILE A 165 -6.85 6.00 9.45
N CYS A 166 -7.81 6.64 8.77
CA CYS A 166 -8.96 5.92 8.23
C CYS A 166 -9.54 6.50 6.94
N ASN A 167 -10.30 5.70 6.19
CA ASN A 167 -10.96 6.12 4.94
C ASN A 167 -12.45 6.51 5.12
N PHE A 168 -12.92 6.58 6.37
CA PHE A 168 -14.26 6.99 6.78
C PHE A 168 -14.17 8.10 7.84
N GLU A 169 -15.31 8.72 8.13
CA GLU A 169 -15.40 9.76 9.16
C GLU A 169 -15.67 9.15 10.53
N LEU A 170 -15.06 9.72 11.56
CA LEU A 170 -15.25 9.34 12.95
C LEU A 170 -15.68 10.57 13.75
N GLU A 171 -16.85 10.49 14.37
CA GLU A 171 -17.34 11.54 15.26
C GLU A 171 -16.57 11.52 16.59
N GLU A 172 -16.28 12.69 17.14
CA GLU A 172 -15.63 12.88 18.45
C GLU A 172 -14.24 12.20 18.62
N ARG A 173 -13.59 11.82 17.51
CA ARG A 173 -12.25 11.23 17.50
C ARG A 173 -11.27 12.06 16.70
N ARG A 174 -9.99 11.98 17.09
CA ARG A 174 -8.86 12.53 16.31
C ARG A 174 -8.57 11.55 15.18
N PHE A 175 -8.81 11.94 13.93
CA PHE A 175 -8.53 11.09 12.78
C PHE A 175 -7.82 11.83 11.64
N LEU A 176 -7.04 11.09 10.86
CA LEU A 176 -6.45 11.52 9.59
C LEU A 176 -7.07 10.71 8.46
N ARG A 177 -7.66 11.40 7.47
CA ARG A 177 -8.32 10.73 6.35
C ARG A 177 -7.29 10.22 5.34
N ARG A 178 -7.18 8.91 5.18
CA ARG A 178 -6.31 8.25 4.19
C ARG A 178 -6.91 6.91 3.77
N GLU A 179 -6.92 6.65 2.47
CA GLU A 179 -7.52 5.46 1.87
C GLU A 179 -6.49 4.54 1.21
N TYR A 180 -5.35 5.08 0.83
CA TYR A 180 -4.26 4.41 0.14
C TYR A 180 -2.94 5.10 0.49
N PRO A 181 -1.81 4.38 0.43
CA PRO A 181 -0.50 5.01 0.50
C PRO A 181 -0.19 5.74 -0.82
N SER A 182 0.73 6.69 -0.80
CA SER A 182 1.32 7.23 -2.03
C SER A 182 2.28 6.22 -2.67
N PRO A 183 2.38 6.15 -4.02
CA PRO A 183 3.30 5.22 -4.67
C PRO A 183 4.76 5.44 -4.24
N GLN A 184 5.16 6.69 -4.01
CA GLN A 184 6.48 7.01 -3.47
C GLN A 184 6.74 6.33 -2.12
N LYS A 185 5.76 6.35 -1.20
CA LYS A 185 5.92 5.76 0.13
C LYS A 185 5.98 4.24 0.10
N ILE A 186 5.39 3.61 -0.92
CA ILE A 186 5.56 2.18 -1.19
C ILE A 186 7.03 1.88 -1.56
N ALA A 187 7.64 2.69 -2.43
CA ALA A 187 9.06 2.52 -2.79
C ALA A 187 9.97 2.73 -1.57
N GLU A 188 9.73 3.79 -0.79
CA GLU A 188 10.49 4.09 0.43
C GLU A 188 10.41 2.95 1.43
N LEU A 189 9.20 2.47 1.73
CA LEU A 189 9.03 1.37 2.66
C LEU A 189 9.71 0.09 2.15
N ALA A 190 9.61 -0.23 0.86
CA ALA A 190 10.27 -1.40 0.26
C ALA A 190 11.82 -1.35 0.31
N LEU A 191 12.40 -0.15 0.44
CA LEU A 191 13.84 0.07 0.58
C LEU A 191 14.30 0.02 2.04
N LEU A 192 13.45 0.40 2.98
CA LEU A 192 13.76 0.50 4.41
C LEU A 192 13.41 -0.76 5.19
N SER A 193 12.42 -1.50 4.73
CA SER A 193 12.00 -2.75 5.35
C SER A 193 12.84 -3.93 4.86
N ASP A 194 12.94 -4.96 5.72
CA ASP A 194 13.45 -6.29 5.35
C ASP A 194 12.46 -7.06 4.45
N VAL A 195 11.67 -6.35 3.62
CA VAL A 195 10.84 -6.99 2.60
C VAL A 195 11.80 -7.61 1.60
N GLU A 196 11.93 -8.92 1.68
CA GLU A 196 12.75 -9.68 0.76
C GLU A 196 12.17 -9.63 -0.65
N ALA A 197 13.08 -9.68 -1.61
CA ALA A 197 12.71 -9.92 -3.00
C ALA A 197 12.11 -11.33 -3.10
N GLU A 198 10.97 -11.46 -3.77
CA GLU A 198 10.34 -12.75 -3.97
C GLU A 198 11.08 -13.51 -5.08
N GLU A 199 11.64 -14.68 -4.75
CA GLU A 199 12.41 -15.50 -5.68
C GLU A 199 11.49 -16.17 -6.72
N GLU A 200 10.27 -16.54 -6.33
CA GLU A 200 9.28 -17.16 -7.21
C GLU A 200 8.11 -16.21 -7.52
N ILE A 201 8.38 -15.24 -8.40
CA ILE A 201 7.43 -14.18 -8.82
C ILE A 201 6.09 -14.78 -9.31
N ASP A 202 6.10 -15.95 -9.93
CA ASP A 202 4.90 -16.60 -10.46
C ASP A 202 3.87 -16.94 -9.37
N PHE A 203 4.32 -17.31 -8.18
CA PHE A 203 3.45 -17.66 -7.05
C PHE A 203 3.12 -16.48 -6.12
N LEU A 204 3.72 -15.31 -6.35
CA LEU A 204 3.48 -14.15 -5.50
C LEU A 204 2.02 -13.65 -5.61
N GLU A 205 1.25 -13.71 -4.52
CA GLU A 205 -0.15 -13.26 -4.50
C GLU A 205 -0.40 -12.07 -3.56
N PRO A 206 -1.45 -11.28 -3.82
CA PRO A 206 -1.93 -10.29 -2.87
C PRO A 206 -2.23 -10.92 -1.50
N GLU A 207 -2.11 -10.11 -0.45
CA GLU A 207 -2.49 -10.49 0.90
C GLU A 207 -4.02 -10.47 1.03
N TYR A 208 -4.62 -11.65 0.97
CA TYR A 208 -6.04 -11.86 1.19
C TYR A 208 -6.32 -12.05 2.69
N VAL A 209 -6.62 -10.95 3.39
CA VAL A 209 -6.86 -10.96 4.84
C VAL A 209 -8.22 -11.60 5.22
N LYS A 210 -9.16 -11.67 4.27
CA LYS A 210 -10.49 -12.27 4.51
C LYS A 210 -10.66 -13.53 3.68
N ASP A 211 -11.12 -14.61 4.33
CA ASP A 211 -11.53 -15.83 3.65
C ASP A 211 -12.70 -15.58 2.69
N PHE A 212 -12.67 -16.28 1.55
CA PHE A 212 -13.75 -16.23 0.58
C PHE A 212 -15.04 -16.82 1.17
N GLN A 213 -16.05 -15.98 1.40
CA GLN A 213 -17.34 -16.41 1.92
C GLN A 213 -18.36 -16.59 0.78
N ILE A 214 -18.89 -17.81 0.63
CA ILE A 214 -20.01 -18.08 -0.29
C ILE A 214 -21.30 -17.58 0.37
N VAL A 215 -21.74 -16.38 0.02
CA VAL A 215 -23.05 -15.88 0.42
C VAL A 215 -24.11 -16.58 -0.43
N ARG A 216 -24.78 -17.61 0.13
CA ARG A 216 -25.99 -18.15 -0.47
C ARG A 216 -27.07 -17.08 -0.37
N LYS A 217 -27.56 -16.58 -1.51
CA LYS A 217 -28.80 -15.78 -1.52
C LYS A 217 -29.95 -16.74 -1.22
N ASP A 218 -30.66 -16.50 -0.12
CA ASP A 218 -31.96 -17.11 0.09
C ASP A 218 -32.89 -16.68 -1.07
N LYS A 219 -33.53 -17.67 -1.69
CA LYS A 219 -34.43 -17.49 -2.83
C LYS A 219 -35.77 -16.92 -2.39
#